data_AF-A0A7I8XDM9-F1
#
_entry.id   AF-A0A7I8XDM9-F1
#
_cell.length_a   1.000
_cell.length_b   1.000
_cell.length_c   1.000
_cell.angle_alpha   90.00
_cell.angle_beta   90.00
_cell.angle_gamma   90.00
#
_symmetry.space_group_name_H-M   'P 1'
#
loop_
_entity.id
_entity.type
_entity.pdbx_description
1 polymer ?
#
loop_
_entity_poly.entity_id
_entity_poly.type
_entity_poly.pdbx_seq_one_letter_code
_entity_poly.pdbx_strand_id
1 'polypeptide(L)'
;MSHSPNFLREFHFWYEITIFIISWVLGWMVLLLIMFKTPRSFRGYSHMIALNTVVDLIYSLTDLITMETVDLHGGILYMFPANPYFPTNIISARWASSFWIFALYMTIMALPMQFMYRYGLLCRDKPFTAKHLAGTFGSSLVYLAIHCYIFKFTFKSPSPFYTKILAENPIYTNDMPSDYIAGDARELNAMFVHFADCNLIIIVCYGAVFWFGYQISQTLKRTMGSLSKQTAAAQKHITRIMALQQAMVQIRQALPNLEDAGYIMGLVRELAEFEKMPDHVKIDEKTMAADLERDAVRVKLAFVNGKIAGMALYFYIYSSWEGQSIHMEDLYIKNEFRRQGLARLLVKELAKEASEKKMPRINWTVLDWNTNARNFYHKIGAVNLTEKEGWLGYRLTSDGIKALATES
;
A
#
# COMPACT_ATOMS: atom_id res chain seq x y z
N MET A 1 -32.87 18.55 3.96
CA MET A 1 -33.35 17.86 2.74
C MET A 1 -33.61 16.42 3.12
N SER A 2 -34.88 16.00 3.22
CA SER A 2 -35.22 14.61 3.49
C SER A 2 -34.99 13.81 2.20
N HIS A 3 -33.87 13.10 2.12
CA HIS A 3 -33.67 12.16 1.03
C HIS A 3 -34.76 11.08 1.08
N SER A 4 -35.22 10.65 -0.10
CA SER A 4 -36.10 9.48 -0.24
C SER A 4 -35.53 8.31 0.58
N PRO A 5 -36.35 7.52 1.30
CA PRO A 5 -35.87 6.36 2.04
C PRO A 5 -35.06 5.37 1.18
N ASN A 6 -35.22 5.42 -0.15
CA ASN A 6 -34.54 4.54 -1.12
C ASN A 6 -33.31 5.16 -1.79
N PHE A 7 -32.96 6.42 -1.49
CA PHE A 7 -31.88 7.14 -2.17
C PHE A 7 -30.54 6.41 -2.12
N LEU A 8 -30.17 5.85 -0.96
CA LEU A 8 -28.91 5.13 -0.80
C LEU A 8 -28.85 3.86 -1.65
N ARG A 9 -29.97 3.15 -1.81
CA ARG A 9 -30.04 1.94 -2.62
C ARG A 9 -30.01 2.25 -4.11
N GLU A 10 -30.74 3.27 -4.55
CA GLU A 10 -30.66 3.75 -5.93
C GLU A 10 -29.25 4.24 -6.26
N PHE A 11 -28.63 4.99 -5.35
CA PHE A 11 -27.23 5.42 -5.50
C PHE A 11 -26.29 4.22 -5.60
N HIS A 12 -26.38 3.25 -4.68
CA HIS A 12 -25.56 2.04 -4.70
C HIS A 12 -25.74 1.26 -6.01
N PHE A 13 -26.97 1.07 -6.48
CA PHE A 13 -27.27 0.38 -7.73
C PHE A 13 -26.61 1.07 -8.94
N TRP A 14 -26.76 2.39 -9.07
CA TRP A 14 -26.16 3.15 -10.17
C TRP A 14 -24.64 3.27 -10.04
N TYR A 15 -24.12 3.30 -8.82
CA TYR A 15 -22.70 3.25 -8.53
C TYR A 15 -22.09 1.94 -9.04
N GLU A 16 -22.68 0.80 -8.69
CA GLU A 16 -22.21 -0.53 -9.13
C GLU A 16 -22.26 -0.68 -10.65
N ILE A 17 -23.33 -0.21 -11.31
CA ILE A 17 -23.41 -0.19 -12.78
C ILE A 17 -22.29 0.67 -13.38
N THR A 18 -22.03 1.84 -12.80
CA THR A 18 -20.99 2.75 -13.30
C THR A 18 -19.60 2.13 -13.18
N ILE A 19 -19.28 1.55 -12.02
CA ILE A 19 -18.02 0.86 -11.78
C ILE A 19 -17.87 -0.35 -12.71
N PHE A 20 -18.94 -1.11 -12.93
CA PHE A 20 -18.95 -2.22 -13.89
C PHE A 20 -18.63 -1.76 -15.32
N ILE A 21 -19.32 -0.73 -15.82
CA ILE A 21 -19.12 -0.21 -17.19
C ILE A 21 -17.66 0.25 -17.37
N ILE A 22 -17.13 1.02 -16.40
CA ILE A 22 -15.74 1.49 -16.45
C ILE A 22 -14.78 0.29 -16.46
N SER A 23 -14.98 -0.66 -15.55
CA SER A 23 -14.14 -1.87 -15.43
C SER A 23 -14.14 -2.69 -16.72
N TRP A 24 -15.29 -2.85 -17.35
CA TRP A 24 -15.43 -3.60 -18.60
C TRP A 24 -14.83 -2.88 -19.80
N VAL A 25 -15.04 -1.57 -19.94
CA VAL A 25 -14.43 -0.76 -20.99
C VAL A 25 -12.91 -0.82 -20.89
N LEU A 26 -12.36 -0.63 -19.69
CA LEU A 26 -10.91 -0.69 -19.46
C LEU A 26 -10.37 -2.12 -19.66
N GLY A 27 -11.06 -3.14 -19.18
CA GLY A 27 -10.67 -4.54 -19.35
C GLY A 27 -10.62 -4.94 -20.84
N TRP A 28 -11.66 -4.61 -21.60
CA TRP A 28 -11.66 -4.85 -23.05
C TRP A 28 -10.59 -4.04 -23.77
N MET A 29 -10.34 -2.79 -23.39
CA MET A 29 -9.24 -2.01 -23.94
C MET A 29 -7.89 -2.70 -23.72
N VAL A 30 -7.64 -3.24 -22.51
CA VAL A 30 -6.42 -4.01 -22.21
C VAL A 30 -6.31 -5.24 -23.10
N LEU A 31 -7.40 -6.03 -23.24
CA LEU A 31 -7.41 -7.22 -24.10
C LEU A 31 -7.16 -6.88 -25.58
N LEU A 32 -7.77 -5.80 -26.09
CA LEU A 32 -7.56 -5.32 -27.45
C LEU A 32 -6.10 -4.85 -27.67
N LEU A 33 -5.52 -4.13 -26.72
CA LEU A 33 -4.11 -3.73 -26.77
C LEU A 33 -3.18 -4.95 -26.77
N ILE A 34 -3.54 -5.99 -26.00
CA ILE A 34 -2.81 -7.26 -26.00
C ILE A 34 -2.85 -7.90 -27.39
N MET A 35 -4.03 -8.02 -27.98
CA MET A 35 -4.24 -8.69 -29.27
C MET A 35 -3.59 -7.94 -30.45
N PHE A 36 -3.71 -6.61 -30.49
CA PHE A 36 -3.40 -5.83 -31.70
C PHE A 36 -2.16 -4.94 -31.61
N LYS A 37 -1.70 -4.60 -30.40
CA LYS A 37 -0.65 -3.59 -30.19
C LYS A 37 0.57 -4.09 -29.41
N THR A 38 0.62 -5.37 -28.99
CA THR A 38 1.75 -5.88 -28.20
C THR A 38 2.98 -6.18 -29.06
N PRO A 39 4.13 -5.53 -28.81
CA PRO A 39 5.40 -5.85 -29.47
C PRO A 39 5.84 -7.29 -29.19
N ARG A 40 6.59 -7.91 -30.11
CA ARG A 40 7.09 -9.29 -29.95
C ARG A 40 7.87 -9.50 -28.65
N SER A 41 8.61 -8.49 -28.18
CA SER A 41 9.35 -8.50 -26.92
C SER A 41 8.47 -8.61 -25.67
N PHE A 42 7.17 -8.31 -25.76
CA PHE A 42 6.23 -8.32 -24.65
C PHE A 42 5.20 -9.46 -24.71
N ARG A 43 5.19 -10.28 -25.77
CA ARG A 43 4.23 -11.40 -25.93
C ARG A 43 4.25 -12.41 -24.78
N GLY A 44 5.39 -12.57 -24.12
CA GLY A 44 5.48 -13.38 -22.91
C GLY A 44 4.57 -12.83 -21.81
N TYR A 45 4.57 -11.51 -21.59
CA TYR A 45 3.78 -10.87 -20.54
C TYR A 45 2.29 -10.75 -20.89
N SER A 46 1.94 -10.74 -22.18
CA SER A 46 0.56 -10.68 -22.67
C SER A 46 -0.37 -11.72 -22.06
N HIS A 47 0.09 -12.97 -21.94
CA HIS A 47 -0.72 -14.06 -21.39
C HIS A 47 -1.07 -13.84 -19.92
N MET A 48 -0.12 -13.30 -19.16
CA MET A 48 -0.30 -12.97 -17.74
C MET A 48 -1.27 -11.79 -17.57
N ILE A 49 -1.11 -10.74 -18.38
CA ILE A 49 -2.02 -9.58 -18.33
C ILE A 49 -3.43 -10.02 -18.74
N ALA A 50 -3.56 -10.84 -19.80
CA ALA A 50 -4.85 -11.37 -20.22
C ALA A 50 -5.51 -12.23 -19.13
N LEU A 51 -4.76 -13.10 -18.44
CA LEU A 51 -5.28 -13.89 -17.32
C LEU A 51 -5.87 -12.99 -16.24
N ASN A 52 -5.13 -11.97 -15.79
CA ASN A 52 -5.61 -11.04 -14.77
C ASN A 52 -6.86 -10.31 -15.23
N THR A 53 -6.83 -9.76 -16.44
CA THR A 53 -7.97 -9.03 -16.99
C THR A 53 -9.21 -9.92 -17.08
N VAL A 54 -9.06 -11.19 -17.46
CA VAL A 54 -10.18 -12.15 -17.46
C VAL A 54 -10.69 -12.39 -16.04
N VAL A 55 -9.81 -12.55 -15.06
CA VAL A 55 -10.19 -12.72 -13.65
C VAL A 55 -10.93 -11.48 -13.12
N ASP A 56 -10.44 -10.28 -13.43
CA ASP A 56 -11.06 -9.02 -13.03
C ASP A 56 -12.45 -8.84 -13.67
N LEU A 57 -12.61 -9.24 -14.95
CA LEU A 57 -13.90 -9.23 -15.64
C LEU A 57 -14.89 -10.24 -15.03
N ILE A 58 -14.43 -11.42 -14.63
CA ILE A 58 -15.24 -12.43 -13.91
C ILE A 58 -15.69 -11.86 -12.57
N TYR A 59 -14.79 -11.23 -11.81
CA TYR A 59 -15.12 -10.60 -10.54
C TYR A 59 -16.15 -9.49 -10.74
N SER A 60 -15.88 -8.53 -11.63
CA SER A 60 -16.78 -7.41 -11.91
C SER A 60 -18.16 -7.86 -12.38
N LEU A 61 -18.25 -8.91 -13.20
CA LEU A 61 -19.55 -9.46 -13.61
C LEU A 61 -20.30 -10.11 -12.46
N THR A 62 -19.58 -10.89 -11.65
CA THR A 62 -20.17 -11.54 -10.48
C THR A 62 -20.71 -10.50 -9.50
N ASP A 63 -19.90 -9.48 -9.23
CA ASP A 63 -20.21 -8.34 -8.36
C ASP A 63 -21.41 -7.53 -8.88
N LEU A 64 -21.52 -7.27 -10.18
CA LEU A 64 -22.71 -6.64 -10.74
C LEU A 64 -23.98 -7.50 -10.57
N ILE A 65 -23.85 -8.82 -10.79
CA ILE A 65 -24.99 -9.74 -10.72
C ILE A 65 -25.51 -9.84 -9.28
N THR A 66 -24.61 -9.98 -8.30
CA THR A 66 -25.00 -10.17 -6.90
C THR A 66 -25.20 -8.84 -6.17
N MET A 67 -24.41 -7.82 -6.51
CA MET A 67 -24.18 -6.61 -5.70
C MET A 67 -23.99 -7.00 -4.25
N GLU A 68 -23.03 -7.90 -4.00
CA GLU A 68 -22.90 -8.56 -2.70
C GLU A 68 -22.54 -7.53 -1.64
N THR A 69 -23.34 -7.48 -0.59
CA THR A 69 -23.12 -6.58 0.55
C THR A 69 -22.67 -7.38 1.75
N VAL A 70 -21.63 -6.89 2.41
CA VAL A 70 -21.10 -7.43 3.66
C VAL A 70 -21.21 -6.36 4.74
N ASP A 71 -21.93 -6.65 5.82
CA ASP A 71 -22.08 -5.76 6.97
C ASP A 71 -21.62 -6.45 8.26
N LEU A 72 -21.03 -5.70 9.18
CA LEU A 72 -20.61 -6.19 10.50
C LEU A 72 -21.30 -5.36 11.57
N HIS A 73 -22.32 -5.95 12.20
CA HIS A 73 -23.12 -5.27 13.21
C HIS A 73 -23.33 -6.13 14.44
N GLY A 74 -23.12 -5.57 15.64
CA GLY A 74 -23.27 -6.31 16.90
C GLY A 74 -22.35 -7.54 17.06
N GLY A 75 -21.27 -7.63 16.30
CA GLY A 75 -20.39 -8.80 16.24
C GLY A 75 -20.90 -9.94 15.34
N ILE A 76 -21.96 -9.69 14.57
CA ILE A 76 -22.49 -10.59 13.55
C ILE A 76 -22.09 -10.06 12.17
N LEU A 77 -21.53 -10.94 11.35
CA LEU A 77 -21.29 -10.70 9.94
C LEU A 77 -22.55 -11.07 9.15
N TYR A 78 -23.06 -10.13 8.37
CA TYR A 78 -24.17 -10.31 7.46
C TYR A 78 -23.65 -10.28 6.03
N MET A 79 -24.10 -11.23 5.21
CA MET A 79 -23.86 -11.21 3.76
C MET A 79 -25.18 -11.40 3.03
N PHE A 80 -25.40 -10.61 1.99
CA PHE A 80 -26.59 -10.72 1.14
C PHE A 80 -26.39 -10.05 -0.22
N PRO A 81 -27.06 -10.55 -1.27
CA PRO A 81 -27.11 -9.88 -2.56
C PRO A 81 -28.00 -8.64 -2.48
N ALA A 82 -27.46 -7.45 -2.76
CA ALA A 82 -28.22 -6.19 -2.74
C ALA A 82 -28.86 -5.84 -4.09
N ASN A 83 -28.62 -6.64 -5.14
CA ASN A 83 -29.19 -6.38 -6.45
C ASN A 83 -30.73 -6.51 -6.39
N PRO A 84 -31.49 -5.44 -6.71
CA PRO A 84 -32.95 -5.43 -6.59
C PRO A 84 -33.66 -6.41 -7.53
N TYR A 85 -32.98 -6.89 -8.57
CA TYR A 85 -33.49 -7.87 -9.52
C TYR A 85 -33.03 -9.31 -9.24
N PHE A 86 -32.20 -9.50 -8.20
CA PHE A 86 -31.70 -10.82 -7.85
C PHE A 86 -32.74 -11.60 -7.02
N PRO A 87 -32.85 -12.93 -7.18
CA PRO A 87 -33.84 -13.72 -6.44
C PRO A 87 -33.69 -13.57 -4.92
N THR A 88 -34.79 -13.29 -4.26
CA THR A 88 -34.89 -13.10 -2.81
C THR A 88 -35.29 -14.41 -2.12
N ASN A 89 -34.32 -15.32 -1.97
CA ASN A 89 -34.45 -16.51 -1.14
C ASN A 89 -33.11 -16.92 -0.54
N ILE A 90 -33.14 -17.64 0.59
CA ILE A 90 -31.92 -18.08 1.29
C ILE A 90 -30.98 -18.95 0.43
N ILE A 91 -31.52 -19.72 -0.52
CA ILE A 91 -30.70 -20.58 -1.39
C ILE A 91 -29.91 -19.70 -2.37
N SER A 92 -30.57 -18.75 -3.03
CA SER A 92 -29.93 -17.81 -3.94
C SER A 92 -28.93 -16.91 -3.22
N ALA A 93 -29.24 -16.45 -2.00
CA ALA A 93 -28.29 -15.68 -1.18
C ALA A 93 -27.00 -16.48 -0.90
N ARG A 94 -27.11 -17.74 -0.45
CA ARG A 94 -25.94 -18.60 -0.21
C ARG A 94 -25.10 -18.82 -1.46
N TRP A 95 -25.74 -19.05 -2.61
CA TRP A 95 -25.03 -19.22 -3.87
C TRP A 95 -24.39 -17.92 -4.35
N ALA A 96 -25.09 -16.79 -4.25
CA ALA A 96 -24.57 -15.46 -4.57
C ALA A 96 -23.30 -15.16 -3.79
N SER A 97 -23.37 -15.20 -2.45
CA SER A 97 -22.22 -14.98 -1.58
C SER A 97 -21.09 -15.96 -1.86
N SER A 98 -21.41 -17.24 -2.11
CA SER A 98 -20.41 -18.26 -2.45
C SER A 98 -19.69 -17.98 -3.77
N PHE A 99 -20.41 -17.56 -4.81
CA PHE A 99 -19.84 -17.23 -6.11
C PHE A 99 -19.06 -15.92 -6.06
N TRP A 100 -19.56 -14.93 -5.32
CA TRP A 100 -18.87 -13.67 -5.11
C TRP A 100 -17.54 -13.87 -4.40
N ILE A 101 -17.50 -14.65 -3.31
CA ILE A 101 -16.26 -15.05 -2.63
C ILE A 101 -15.33 -15.80 -3.57
N PHE A 102 -15.85 -16.74 -4.36
CA PHE A 102 -15.04 -17.45 -5.36
C PHE A 102 -14.36 -16.47 -6.32
N ALA A 103 -15.12 -15.52 -6.89
CA ALA A 103 -14.57 -14.55 -7.81
C ALA A 103 -13.57 -13.60 -7.12
N LEU A 104 -13.84 -13.16 -5.89
CA LEU A 104 -12.94 -12.33 -5.09
C LEU A 104 -11.60 -13.03 -4.87
N TYR A 105 -11.60 -14.29 -4.41
CA TYR A 105 -10.37 -15.03 -4.17
C TYR A 105 -9.63 -15.44 -5.45
N MET A 106 -10.32 -15.56 -6.58
CA MET A 106 -9.63 -15.70 -7.88
C MET A 106 -8.70 -14.51 -8.14
N THR A 107 -9.12 -13.28 -7.82
CA THR A 107 -8.27 -12.07 -7.98
C THR A 107 -7.01 -12.17 -7.10
N ILE A 108 -7.17 -12.65 -5.86
CA ILE A 108 -6.07 -12.84 -4.91
C ILE A 108 -5.10 -13.92 -5.41
N MET A 109 -5.62 -15.04 -5.94
CA MET A 109 -4.82 -16.15 -6.46
C MET A 109 -4.13 -15.82 -7.81
N ALA A 110 -4.65 -14.87 -8.58
CA ALA A 110 -4.00 -14.43 -9.81
C ALA A 110 -2.67 -13.71 -9.54
N LEU A 111 -2.53 -13.02 -8.41
CA LEU A 111 -1.31 -12.28 -8.05
C LEU A 111 -0.04 -13.15 -7.97
N PRO A 112 0.04 -14.24 -7.17
CA PRO A 112 1.22 -15.08 -7.12
C PRO A 112 1.55 -15.72 -8.48
N MET A 113 0.55 -15.99 -9.34
CA MET A 113 0.78 -16.50 -10.69
C MET A 113 1.59 -15.52 -11.55
N GLN A 114 1.33 -14.21 -11.42
CA GLN A 114 2.10 -13.18 -12.13
C GLN A 114 3.57 -13.20 -11.72
N PHE A 115 3.82 -13.31 -10.42
CA PHE A 115 5.17 -13.31 -9.88
C PHE A 115 5.90 -14.62 -10.18
N MET A 116 5.22 -15.76 -10.11
CA MET A 116 5.78 -17.07 -10.48
C MET A 116 6.17 -17.11 -11.95
N TYR A 117 5.32 -16.59 -12.84
CA TYR A 117 5.63 -16.50 -14.26
C TYR A 117 6.91 -15.71 -14.53
N ARG A 118 7.01 -14.52 -13.92
CA ARG A 118 8.17 -13.63 -14.05
C ARG A 118 9.43 -14.22 -13.45
N TYR A 119 9.32 -14.85 -12.29
CA TYR A 119 10.41 -15.58 -11.67
C TYR A 119 10.94 -16.67 -12.61
N GLY A 120 10.05 -17.42 -13.27
CA GLY A 120 10.44 -18.40 -14.28
C GLY A 120 11.21 -17.80 -15.45
N LEU A 121 10.80 -16.64 -15.95
CA LEU A 121 11.47 -15.99 -17.08
C LEU A 121 12.84 -15.39 -16.73
N LEU A 122 12.99 -14.86 -15.52
CA LEU A 122 14.15 -14.03 -15.15
C LEU A 122 15.18 -14.77 -14.30
N CYS A 123 14.74 -15.70 -13.46
CA CYS A 123 15.58 -16.31 -12.42
C CYS A 123 15.90 -17.78 -12.68
N ARG A 124 15.31 -18.40 -13.70
CA ARG A 124 15.53 -19.81 -14.03
C ARG A 124 16.17 -19.94 -15.41
N ASP A 125 17.06 -20.94 -15.54
CA ASP A 125 17.64 -21.32 -16.84
C ASP A 125 16.57 -21.84 -17.82
N LYS A 126 15.55 -22.52 -17.27
CA LYS A 126 14.39 -23.02 -18.01
C LYS A 126 13.11 -22.39 -17.44
N PRO A 127 12.42 -21.53 -18.22
CA PRO A 127 11.15 -20.95 -17.80
C PRO A 127 10.06 -21.99 -17.53
N PHE A 128 9.07 -21.61 -16.71
CA PHE A 128 7.86 -22.42 -16.56
C PHE A 128 7.14 -22.52 -17.91
N THR A 129 6.77 -23.74 -18.29
CA THR A 129 5.93 -23.95 -19.48
C THR A 129 4.48 -23.54 -19.18
N ALA A 130 3.70 -23.25 -20.22
CA ALA A 130 2.27 -22.96 -20.08
C ALA A 130 1.51 -24.05 -19.31
N LYS A 131 1.90 -25.33 -19.46
CA LYS A 131 1.30 -26.44 -18.72
C LYS A 131 1.53 -26.35 -17.20
N HIS A 132 2.73 -25.94 -16.76
CA HIS A 132 3.01 -25.77 -15.33
C HIS A 132 2.16 -24.65 -14.73
N LEU A 133 2.06 -23.52 -15.44
CA LEU A 133 1.29 -22.36 -14.99
C LEU A 133 -0.21 -22.68 -14.95
N ALA A 134 -0.73 -23.30 -16.02
CA ALA A 134 -2.12 -23.73 -16.10
C ALA A 134 -2.45 -24.78 -15.03
N GLY A 135 -1.54 -25.73 -14.78
CA GLY A 135 -1.71 -26.73 -13.72
C GLY A 135 -1.76 -26.11 -12.33
N THR A 136 -0.86 -25.16 -12.03
CA THR A 136 -0.81 -24.48 -10.72
C THR A 136 -2.03 -23.60 -10.49
N PHE A 137 -2.44 -22.84 -11.51
CA PHE A 137 -3.65 -22.03 -11.40
C PHE A 137 -4.89 -22.93 -11.30
N GLY A 138 -4.96 -23.99 -12.11
CA GLY A 138 -6.05 -24.97 -12.08
C GLY A 138 -6.20 -25.66 -10.72
N SER A 139 -5.10 -26.09 -10.09
CA SER A 139 -5.16 -26.66 -8.73
C SER A 139 -5.65 -25.64 -7.69
N SER A 140 -5.26 -24.37 -7.85
CA SER A 140 -5.72 -23.27 -6.98
C SER A 140 -7.22 -23.02 -7.15
N LEU A 141 -7.73 -23.09 -8.40
CA LEU A 141 -9.16 -23.00 -8.68
C LEU A 141 -9.96 -24.18 -8.10
N VAL A 142 -9.41 -25.40 -8.14
CA VAL A 142 -10.05 -26.57 -7.52
C VAL A 142 -10.15 -26.40 -6.01
N TYR A 143 -9.06 -25.97 -5.37
CA TYR A 143 -9.07 -25.64 -3.94
C TYR A 143 -10.14 -24.59 -3.62
N LEU A 144 -10.19 -23.51 -4.41
CA LEU A 144 -11.13 -22.43 -4.20
C LEU A 144 -12.59 -22.88 -4.39
N ALA A 145 -12.84 -23.75 -5.38
CA ALA A 145 -14.17 -24.33 -5.57
C ALA A 145 -14.62 -25.17 -4.37
N ILE A 146 -13.70 -25.94 -3.76
CA ILE A 146 -13.96 -26.70 -2.53
C ILE A 146 -14.24 -25.74 -1.36
N HIS A 147 -13.39 -24.72 -1.17
CA HIS A 147 -13.56 -23.71 -0.14
C HIS A 147 -14.93 -23.01 -0.22
N CYS A 148 -15.32 -22.57 -1.43
CA CYS A 148 -16.61 -21.94 -1.68
C CYS A 148 -17.79 -22.92 -1.54
N TYR A 149 -17.59 -24.20 -1.85
CA TYR A 149 -18.60 -25.21 -1.55
C TYR A 149 -18.84 -25.34 -0.04
N ILE A 150 -17.77 -25.37 0.76
CA ILE A 150 -17.81 -25.47 2.23
C ILE A 150 -18.42 -24.20 2.85
N PHE A 151 -18.12 -23.02 2.31
CA PHE A 151 -18.63 -21.72 2.78
C PHE A 151 -20.14 -21.73 3.06
N LYS A 152 -20.92 -22.39 2.21
CA LYS A 152 -22.40 -22.48 2.34
C LYS A 152 -22.88 -23.10 3.65
N PHE A 153 -22.02 -23.88 4.32
CA PHE A 153 -22.31 -24.53 5.60
C PHE A 153 -21.74 -23.77 6.81
N THR A 154 -20.99 -22.69 6.57
CA THR A 154 -20.29 -21.95 7.62
C THR A 154 -21.12 -20.78 8.17
N PHE A 155 -22.15 -20.36 7.44
CA PHE A 155 -23.10 -19.30 7.84
C PHE A 155 -24.48 -19.86 8.20
N LYS A 156 -25.14 -19.21 9.15
CA LYS A 156 -26.49 -19.55 9.61
C LYS A 156 -27.55 -18.84 8.75
N SER A 157 -28.73 -19.44 8.68
CA SER A 157 -29.91 -18.84 8.05
C SER A 157 -30.45 -17.66 8.88
N PRO A 158 -31.30 -16.78 8.32
CA PRO A 158 -31.98 -15.72 9.05
C PRO A 158 -32.70 -16.26 10.28
N SER A 159 -32.67 -15.49 11.38
CA SER A 159 -33.40 -15.79 12.60
C SER A 159 -33.95 -14.52 13.21
N PRO A 160 -35.01 -14.56 14.04
CA PRO A 160 -35.53 -13.38 14.72
C PRO A 160 -34.45 -12.62 15.52
N PHE A 161 -33.48 -13.35 16.08
CA PHE A 161 -32.34 -12.77 16.77
C PHE A 161 -31.43 -11.97 15.83
N TYR A 162 -31.03 -12.57 14.70
CA TYR A 162 -30.16 -11.89 13.73
C TYR A 162 -30.86 -10.73 13.03
N THR A 163 -32.15 -10.86 12.72
CA THR A 163 -32.94 -9.81 12.06
C THR A 163 -33.10 -8.60 12.98
N LYS A 164 -33.31 -8.83 14.29
CA LYS A 164 -33.42 -7.74 15.27
C LYS A 164 -32.14 -6.89 15.32
N ILE A 165 -30.99 -7.55 15.39
CA ILE A 165 -29.69 -6.86 15.41
C ILE A 165 -29.45 -6.12 14.10
N LEU A 166 -29.74 -6.74 12.95
CA LEU A 166 -29.57 -6.08 11.65
C LEU A 166 -30.48 -4.85 11.49
N ALA A 167 -31.71 -4.91 12.01
CA ALA A 167 -32.67 -3.81 11.98
C ALA A 167 -32.29 -2.62 12.89
N GLU A 168 -31.34 -2.79 13.81
CA GLU A 168 -30.78 -1.67 14.60
C GLU A 168 -29.87 -0.78 13.75
N ASN A 169 -29.37 -1.28 12.62
CA ASN A 169 -28.59 -0.48 11.68
C ASN A 169 -29.52 0.53 10.97
N PRO A 170 -29.31 1.86 11.13
CA PRO A 170 -30.17 2.88 10.55
C PRO A 170 -30.33 2.77 9.03
N ILE A 171 -29.35 2.18 8.34
CA ILE A 171 -29.35 1.95 6.89
C ILE A 171 -30.52 1.05 6.46
N TYR A 172 -30.90 0.06 7.28
CA TYR A 172 -31.92 -0.94 6.93
C TYR A 172 -33.30 -0.66 7.53
N THR A 173 -33.48 0.46 8.24
CA THR A 173 -34.73 0.82 8.91
C THR A 173 -35.96 0.76 8.00
N ASN A 174 -35.80 1.17 6.73
CA ASN A 174 -36.90 1.27 5.76
C ASN A 174 -36.82 0.22 4.63
N ASP A 175 -35.73 -0.54 4.56
CA ASP A 175 -35.44 -1.44 3.43
C ASP A 175 -34.53 -2.59 3.88
N MET A 176 -35.09 -3.47 4.72
CA MET A 176 -34.39 -4.66 5.19
C MET A 176 -34.14 -5.63 4.04
N PRO A 177 -32.96 -6.27 3.96
CA PRO A 177 -32.73 -7.32 3.00
C PRO A 177 -33.72 -8.47 3.26
N SER A 178 -34.38 -8.89 2.19
CA SER A 178 -35.38 -9.97 2.20
C SER A 178 -34.82 -11.30 2.67
N ASP A 179 -33.56 -11.61 2.31
CA ASP A 179 -32.82 -12.78 2.74
C ASP A 179 -31.34 -12.42 2.93
N TYR A 180 -30.71 -13.01 3.94
CA TYR A 180 -29.30 -12.84 4.25
C TYR A 180 -28.73 -14.12 4.87
N ILE A 181 -27.41 -14.23 4.91
CA ILE A 181 -26.72 -15.24 5.73
C ILE A 181 -25.99 -14.53 6.86
N ALA A 182 -26.02 -15.12 8.05
CA ALA A 182 -25.47 -14.53 9.26
C ALA A 182 -24.40 -15.40 9.88
N GLY A 183 -23.33 -14.76 10.30
CA GLY A 183 -22.15 -15.38 10.85
C GLY A 183 -21.79 -14.76 12.19
N ASP A 184 -21.92 -15.51 13.29
CA ASP A 184 -21.59 -15.00 14.62
C ASP A 184 -20.09 -15.09 14.90
N ALA A 185 -19.38 -13.96 14.81
CA ALA A 185 -17.92 -13.91 14.95
C ALA A 185 -17.45 -14.06 16.40
N ARG A 186 -18.39 -14.09 17.36
CA ARG A 186 -18.11 -14.24 18.79
C ARG A 186 -18.05 -15.71 19.21
N GLU A 187 -18.56 -16.61 18.38
CA GLU A 187 -18.58 -18.05 18.63
C GLU A 187 -17.42 -18.77 17.93
N LEU A 188 -16.81 -19.75 18.61
CA LEU A 188 -15.85 -20.66 17.99
C LEU A 188 -16.60 -21.75 17.22
N ASN A 189 -17.02 -21.45 16.00
CA ASN A 189 -17.85 -22.33 15.17
C ASN A 189 -17.26 -22.57 13.77
N ALA A 190 -18.02 -23.19 12.86
CA ALA A 190 -17.58 -23.44 11.48
C ALA A 190 -17.15 -22.17 10.73
N MET A 191 -17.73 -21.01 11.05
CA MET A 191 -17.34 -19.74 10.48
C MET A 191 -15.94 -19.31 10.93
N PHE A 192 -15.57 -19.57 12.18
CA PHE A 192 -14.21 -19.30 12.65
C PHE A 192 -13.18 -20.09 11.84
N VAL A 193 -13.44 -21.38 11.58
CA VAL A 193 -12.57 -22.24 10.75
C VAL A 193 -12.50 -21.70 9.32
N HIS A 194 -13.63 -21.27 8.76
CA HIS A 194 -13.68 -20.64 7.44
C HIS A 194 -12.82 -19.36 7.38
N PHE A 195 -12.92 -18.47 8.38
CA PHE A 195 -12.08 -17.27 8.43
C PHE A 195 -10.60 -17.59 8.61
N ALA A 196 -10.26 -18.60 9.41
CA ALA A 196 -8.87 -19.05 9.54
C ALA A 196 -8.33 -19.52 8.18
N ASP A 197 -9.15 -20.25 7.42
CA ASP A 197 -8.80 -20.70 6.06
C ASP A 197 -8.64 -19.52 5.08
N CYS A 198 -9.57 -18.56 5.10
CA CYS A 198 -9.48 -17.30 4.35
C CYS A 198 -8.16 -16.57 4.63
N ASN A 199 -7.77 -16.45 5.89
CA ASN A 199 -6.50 -15.84 6.29
C ASN A 199 -5.30 -16.67 5.80
N LEU A 200 -5.37 -18.00 5.88
CA LEU A 200 -4.33 -18.88 5.38
C LEU A 200 -4.11 -18.72 3.88
N ILE A 201 -5.19 -18.64 3.07
CA ILE A 201 -5.13 -18.39 1.63
C ILE A 201 -4.38 -17.08 1.36
N ILE A 202 -4.74 -16.00 2.07
CA ILE A 202 -4.09 -14.68 1.93
C ILE A 202 -2.60 -14.78 2.29
N ILE A 203 -2.27 -15.36 3.44
CA ILE A 203 -0.89 -15.50 3.92
C ILE A 203 -0.04 -16.29 2.92
N VAL A 204 -0.56 -17.40 2.38
CA VAL A 204 0.15 -18.23 1.39
C VAL A 204 0.33 -17.47 0.08
N CYS A 205 -0.71 -16.82 -0.43
CA CYS A 205 -0.64 -16.06 -1.69
C CYS A 205 0.36 -14.90 -1.60
N TYR A 206 0.26 -14.07 -0.54
CA TYR A 206 1.17 -12.95 -0.35
C TYR A 206 2.59 -13.38 0.04
N GLY A 207 2.74 -14.50 0.75
CA GLY A 207 4.03 -15.13 1.01
C GLY A 207 4.73 -15.56 -0.28
N ALA A 208 3.99 -16.16 -1.21
CA ALA A 208 4.50 -16.52 -2.53
C ALA A 208 4.87 -15.28 -3.35
N VAL A 209 4.01 -14.26 -3.40
CA VAL A 209 4.29 -12.97 -4.05
C VAL A 209 5.59 -12.36 -3.50
N PHE A 210 5.74 -12.29 -2.18
CA PHE A 210 6.92 -11.74 -1.54
C PHE A 210 8.18 -12.55 -1.91
N TRP A 211 8.11 -13.87 -1.82
CA TRP A 211 9.25 -14.75 -2.11
C TRP A 211 9.71 -14.61 -3.57
N PHE A 212 8.80 -14.73 -4.53
CA PHE A 212 9.11 -14.55 -5.95
C PHE A 212 9.61 -13.13 -6.25
N GLY A 213 8.96 -12.10 -5.68
CA GLY A 213 9.35 -10.71 -5.86
C GLY A 213 10.75 -10.42 -5.33
N TYR A 214 11.11 -11.01 -4.18
CA TYR A 214 12.46 -10.94 -3.62
C TYR A 214 13.50 -11.58 -4.56
N GLN A 215 13.24 -12.79 -5.05
CA GLN A 215 14.16 -13.47 -5.98
C GLN A 215 14.35 -12.69 -7.28
N ILE A 216 13.25 -12.18 -7.88
CA ILE A 216 13.31 -11.35 -9.09
C ILE A 216 14.15 -10.10 -8.86
N SER A 217 13.93 -9.43 -7.72
CA SER A 217 14.68 -8.22 -7.35
C SER A 217 16.18 -8.49 -7.19
N GLN A 218 16.56 -9.64 -6.63
CA GLN A 218 17.97 -10.00 -6.48
C GLN A 218 18.62 -10.32 -7.82
N THR A 219 17.93 -11.05 -8.69
CA THR A 219 18.46 -11.39 -10.02
C THR A 219 18.64 -10.15 -10.88
N LEU A 220 17.66 -9.23 -10.90
CA LEU A 220 17.75 -7.99 -11.67
C LEU A 220 18.90 -7.09 -11.21
N LYS A 221 19.17 -7.02 -9.90
CA LYS A 221 20.34 -6.28 -9.37
C LYS A 221 21.67 -6.83 -9.92
N ARG A 222 21.75 -8.15 -10.16
CA ARG A 222 22.96 -8.82 -10.66
C ARG A 222 23.11 -8.70 -12.17
N THR A 223 22.01 -8.72 -12.92
CA THR A 223 22.03 -8.81 -14.39
C THR A 223 21.77 -7.48 -15.11
N MET A 224 21.33 -6.43 -14.41
CA MET A 224 21.01 -5.13 -15.01
C MET A 224 22.13 -4.52 -15.86
N GLY A 225 23.39 -4.74 -15.48
CA GLY A 225 24.57 -4.23 -16.20
C GLY A 225 24.86 -4.94 -17.54
N SER A 226 24.32 -6.14 -17.75
CA SER A 226 24.58 -6.97 -18.95
C SER A 226 23.42 -6.97 -19.95
N LEU A 227 22.33 -6.23 -19.68
CA LEU A 227 21.16 -6.18 -20.56
C LEU A 227 21.31 -5.11 -21.64
N SER A 228 20.69 -5.34 -22.80
CA SER A 228 20.57 -4.31 -23.85
C SER A 228 19.83 -3.07 -23.32
N LYS A 229 20.12 -1.87 -23.85
CA LYS A 229 19.47 -0.62 -23.43
C LYS A 229 17.93 -0.69 -23.46
N GLN A 230 17.37 -1.34 -24.49
CA GLN A 230 15.93 -1.49 -24.64
C GLN A 230 15.33 -2.47 -23.61
N THR A 231 16.02 -3.58 -23.35
CA THR A 231 15.61 -4.57 -22.33
C THR A 231 15.72 -3.99 -20.92
N ALA A 232 16.78 -3.25 -20.63
CA ALA A 232 16.99 -2.59 -19.35
C ALA A 232 15.91 -1.53 -19.05
N ALA A 233 15.53 -0.72 -20.05
CA ALA A 233 14.46 0.27 -19.90
C ALA A 233 13.10 -0.39 -19.62
N ALA A 234 12.73 -1.43 -20.38
CA ALA A 234 11.51 -2.20 -20.14
C ALA A 234 11.50 -2.84 -18.73
N GLN A 235 12.61 -3.45 -18.33
CA GLN A 235 12.74 -4.06 -17.00
C GLN A 235 12.67 -3.02 -15.88
N LYS A 236 13.22 -1.82 -16.06
CA LYS A 236 13.13 -0.73 -15.09
C LYS A 236 11.68 -0.25 -14.86
N HIS A 237 10.90 -0.10 -15.93
CA HIS A 237 9.48 0.23 -15.83
C HIS A 237 8.67 -0.87 -15.14
N ILE A 238 8.90 -2.13 -15.52
CA ILE A 238 8.23 -3.28 -14.92
C ILE A 238 8.60 -3.45 -13.44
N THR A 239 9.88 -3.25 -13.08
CA THR A 239 10.35 -3.29 -11.69
C THR A 239 9.70 -2.20 -10.85
N ARG A 240 9.48 -1.01 -11.42
CA ARG A 240 8.78 0.08 -10.73
C ARG A 240 7.32 -0.27 -10.46
N ILE A 241 6.62 -0.88 -11.42
CA ILE A 241 5.25 -1.36 -11.25
C ILE A 241 5.21 -2.49 -10.20
N MET A 242 6.17 -3.42 -10.23
CA MET A 242 6.29 -4.49 -9.23
C MET A 242 6.55 -3.94 -7.83
N ALA A 243 7.42 -2.95 -7.70
CA ALA A 243 7.67 -2.29 -6.43
C ALA A 243 6.40 -1.58 -5.92
N LEU A 244 5.62 -0.93 -6.78
CA LEU A 244 4.33 -0.34 -6.42
C LEU A 244 3.30 -1.39 -5.99
N GLN A 245 3.29 -2.57 -6.62
CA GLN A 245 2.41 -3.69 -6.28
C GLN A 245 2.87 -4.47 -5.03
N GLN A 246 4.17 -4.44 -4.71
CA GLN A 246 4.79 -5.17 -3.59
C GLN A 246 5.02 -4.30 -2.34
N ALA A 247 5.03 -2.97 -2.47
CA ALA A 247 5.39 -2.08 -1.38
C ALA A 247 4.25 -1.85 -0.39
N MET A 248 4.27 -2.61 0.70
CA MET A 248 3.71 -2.12 1.97
C MET A 248 4.46 -0.88 2.47
N VAL A 249 5.66 -0.57 1.98
CA VAL A 249 6.47 0.61 2.38
C VAL A 249 7.05 1.32 1.15
N GLN A 250 6.73 2.61 0.97
CA GLN A 250 7.23 3.46 -0.11
C GLN A 250 8.05 4.62 0.46
N ILE A 251 9.26 4.84 -0.07
CA ILE A 251 10.01 6.08 0.17
C ILE A 251 10.06 6.90 -1.11
N ARG A 252 9.70 8.17 -1.03
CA ARG A 252 9.77 9.11 -2.16
C ARG A 252 10.24 10.48 -1.72
N GLN A 253 10.76 11.26 -2.66
CA GLN A 253 10.98 12.69 -2.47
C GLN A 253 9.62 13.40 -2.30
N ALA A 254 9.57 14.39 -1.40
CA ALA A 254 8.46 15.33 -1.31
C ALA A 254 8.41 16.23 -2.55
N LEU A 255 7.20 16.50 -3.02
CA LEU A 255 6.89 17.42 -4.09
C LEU A 255 6.60 18.82 -3.51
N PRO A 256 6.87 19.90 -4.26
CA PRO A 256 6.57 21.26 -3.83
C PRO A 256 5.08 21.57 -3.98
N ASN A 257 4.24 20.91 -3.17
CA ASN A 257 2.80 21.11 -3.16
C ASN A 257 2.25 21.14 -1.72
N LEU A 258 1.02 21.63 -1.56
CA LEU A 258 0.39 21.77 -0.25
C LEU A 258 0.11 20.43 0.44
N GLU A 259 -0.08 19.35 -0.32
CA GLU A 259 -0.35 18.02 0.24
C GLU A 259 0.88 17.49 0.98
N ASP A 260 2.04 17.47 0.31
CA ASP A 260 3.30 17.02 0.89
C ASP A 260 3.78 17.96 1.98
N ALA A 261 3.62 19.27 1.80
CA ALA A 261 3.87 20.23 2.87
C ALA A 261 2.98 19.95 4.10
N GLY A 262 1.73 19.57 3.91
CA GLY A 262 0.83 19.12 4.98
C GLY A 262 1.34 17.87 5.70
N TYR A 263 1.78 16.84 4.98
CA TYR A 263 2.41 15.67 5.59
C TYR A 263 3.65 16.04 6.40
N ILE A 264 4.52 16.88 5.86
CA ILE A 264 5.76 17.33 6.52
C ILE A 264 5.43 18.09 7.79
N MET A 265 4.57 19.11 7.71
CA MET A 265 4.24 19.94 8.87
C MET A 265 3.51 19.15 9.96
N GLY A 266 2.69 18.17 9.60
CA GLY A 266 2.12 17.23 10.57
C GLY A 266 3.21 16.45 11.32
N LEU A 267 4.19 15.90 10.60
CA LEU A 267 5.30 15.16 11.20
C LEU A 267 6.24 16.06 12.02
N VAL A 268 6.49 17.30 11.58
CA VAL A 268 7.29 18.30 12.33
C VAL A 268 6.62 18.62 13.67
N ARG A 269 5.30 18.81 13.70
CA ARG A 269 4.56 19.09 14.95
C ARG A 269 4.63 17.91 15.91
N GLU A 270 4.42 16.68 15.42
CA GLU A 270 4.57 15.49 16.25
C GLU A 270 6.01 15.30 16.78
N LEU A 271 7.02 15.62 15.96
CA LEU A 271 8.42 15.62 16.41
C LEU A 271 8.66 16.68 17.49
N ALA A 272 8.16 17.91 17.30
CA ALA A 272 8.30 18.98 18.27
C ALA A 272 7.64 18.64 19.62
N GLU A 273 6.48 17.97 19.60
CA GLU A 273 5.86 17.40 20.80
C GLU A 273 6.76 16.37 21.48
N PHE A 274 7.31 15.42 20.71
CA PHE A 274 8.25 14.41 21.22
C PHE A 274 9.51 15.04 21.82
N GLU A 275 9.98 16.14 21.23
CA GLU A 275 11.15 16.89 21.68
C GLU A 275 10.87 17.86 22.83
N LYS A 276 9.62 17.94 23.30
CA LYS A 276 9.15 18.85 24.35
C LYS A 276 9.31 20.33 23.97
N MET A 277 9.15 20.65 22.69
CA MET A 277 9.27 21.99 22.10
C MET A 277 8.11 22.33 21.14
N PRO A 278 6.83 22.08 21.47
CA PRO A 278 5.72 22.27 20.53
C PRO A 278 5.58 23.72 20.02
N ASP A 279 5.85 24.71 20.88
CA ASP A 279 5.71 26.14 20.55
C ASP A 279 6.82 26.69 19.63
N HIS A 280 7.81 25.85 19.28
CA HIS A 280 8.93 26.25 18.43
C HIS A 280 8.61 26.17 16.93
N VAL A 281 7.51 25.50 16.54
CA VAL A 281 7.08 25.39 15.14
C VAL A 281 6.38 26.68 14.71
N LYS A 282 7.08 27.56 13.99
CA LYS A 282 6.59 28.89 13.61
C LYS A 282 6.19 29.03 12.13
N ILE A 283 6.53 28.06 11.30
CA ILE A 283 6.21 28.06 9.86
C ILE A 283 4.95 27.24 9.58
N ASP A 284 4.29 27.53 8.46
CA ASP A 284 3.08 26.85 8.00
C ASP A 284 3.33 26.04 6.71
N GLU A 285 2.30 25.31 6.26
CA GLU A 285 2.33 24.48 5.07
C GLU A 285 2.62 25.29 3.79
N LYS A 286 2.20 26.56 3.72
CA LYS A 286 2.48 27.43 2.57
C LYS A 286 3.96 27.79 2.51
N THR A 287 4.55 28.14 3.66
CA THR A 287 5.97 28.42 3.79
C THR A 287 6.79 27.18 3.42
N MET A 288 6.42 26.00 3.95
CA MET A 288 7.08 24.74 3.62
C MET A 288 6.98 24.39 2.13
N ALA A 289 5.82 24.58 1.49
CA ALA A 289 5.66 24.35 0.07
C ALA A 289 6.56 25.28 -0.78
N ALA A 290 6.65 26.55 -0.42
CA ALA A 290 7.52 27.52 -1.08
C ALA A 290 9.01 27.19 -0.86
N ASP A 291 9.38 26.69 0.33
CA ASP A 291 10.75 26.26 0.65
C ASP A 291 11.17 25.02 -0.14
N LEU A 292 10.26 24.07 -0.36
CA LEU A 292 10.46 22.94 -1.24
C LEU A 292 10.63 23.37 -2.71
N GLU A 293 9.84 24.34 -3.16
CA GLU A 293 9.88 24.85 -4.54
C GLU A 293 11.22 25.52 -4.87
N ARG A 294 11.73 26.34 -3.96
CA ARG A 294 13.02 27.04 -4.10
C ARG A 294 14.23 26.20 -3.70
N ASP A 295 14.04 24.91 -3.42
CA ASP A 295 15.09 23.94 -3.05
C ASP A 295 15.89 24.33 -1.78
N ALA A 296 15.27 25.14 -0.92
CA ALA A 296 15.81 25.51 0.40
C ALA A 296 15.84 24.30 1.32
N VAL A 297 14.88 23.39 1.17
CA VAL A 297 14.77 22.14 1.91
C VAL A 297 14.44 20.98 0.98
N ARG A 298 14.89 19.79 1.34
CA ARG A 298 14.56 18.52 0.69
C ARG A 298 14.02 17.56 1.73
N VAL A 299 13.02 16.77 1.37
CA VAL A 299 12.43 15.79 2.28
C VAL A 299 12.24 14.44 1.60
N LYS A 300 12.69 13.36 2.25
CA LYS A 300 12.25 12.00 1.91
C LYS A 300 11.07 11.65 2.80
N LEU A 301 9.93 11.30 2.21
CA LEU A 301 8.73 10.84 2.89
C LEU A 301 8.64 9.31 2.81
N ALA A 302 8.34 8.67 3.93
CA ALA A 302 8.04 7.25 4.03
C ALA A 302 6.54 7.03 4.21
N PHE A 303 5.95 6.16 3.40
CA PHE A 303 4.56 5.74 3.47
C PHE A 303 4.47 4.25 3.77
N VAL A 304 3.54 3.84 4.63
CA VAL A 304 3.21 2.44 4.91
C VAL A 304 1.75 2.20 4.56
N ASN A 305 1.45 1.28 3.64
CA ASN A 305 0.08 1.02 3.14
C ASN A 305 -0.65 2.31 2.72
N GLY A 306 0.05 3.20 2.01
CA GLY A 306 -0.48 4.50 1.57
C GLY A 306 -0.60 5.58 2.66
N LYS A 307 -0.35 5.26 3.94
CA LYS A 307 -0.38 6.23 5.03
C LYS A 307 0.99 6.82 5.29
N ILE A 308 1.07 8.12 5.56
CA ILE A 308 2.33 8.78 5.93
C ILE A 308 2.86 8.18 7.24
N ALA A 309 4.11 7.70 7.22
CA ALA A 309 4.73 6.97 8.31
C ALA A 309 5.94 7.69 8.92
N GLY A 310 6.62 8.54 8.14
CA GLY A 310 7.75 9.32 8.64
C GLY A 310 8.46 10.12 7.56
N MET A 311 9.50 10.85 7.97
CA MET A 311 10.27 11.72 7.09
C MET A 311 11.75 11.79 7.48
N ALA A 312 12.58 12.15 6.51
CA ALA A 312 13.91 12.72 6.72
C ALA A 312 13.98 14.06 5.98
N LEU A 313 14.07 15.16 6.75
CA LEU A 313 14.21 16.53 6.25
C LEU A 313 15.70 16.89 6.23
N TYR A 314 16.19 17.41 5.10
CA TYR A 314 17.60 17.67 4.90
C TYR A 314 17.85 18.79 3.89
N PHE A 315 19.06 19.32 3.89
CA PHE A 315 19.54 20.31 2.92
C PHE A 315 21.02 20.10 2.65
N TYR A 316 21.53 20.74 1.60
CA TYR A 316 22.96 20.67 1.28
C TYR A 316 23.72 21.75 2.04
N ILE A 317 24.83 21.34 2.65
CA ILE A 317 25.80 22.21 3.30
C ILE A 317 27.14 22.11 2.58
N TYR A 318 28.10 22.94 2.99
CA TYR A 318 29.43 22.92 2.41
C TYR A 318 30.49 22.82 3.51
N SER A 319 31.47 21.95 3.28
CA SER A 319 32.71 21.88 4.04
C SER A 319 33.79 22.64 3.27
N SER A 320 34.46 23.59 3.90
CA SER A 320 35.66 24.20 3.30
C SER A 320 36.80 23.19 3.10
N TRP A 321 36.73 22.02 3.75
CA TRP A 321 37.75 20.97 3.66
C TRP A 321 37.36 19.81 2.73
N GLU A 322 36.07 19.50 2.64
CA GLU A 322 35.59 18.28 1.98
C GLU A 322 34.54 18.55 0.88
N GLY A 323 34.13 19.80 0.67
CA GLY A 323 33.16 20.18 -0.34
C GLY A 323 31.70 19.95 0.07
N GLN A 324 30.83 19.82 -0.93
CA GLN A 324 29.38 19.75 -0.74
C GLN A 324 28.97 18.49 0.04
N SER A 325 28.09 18.64 1.03
CA SER A 325 27.68 17.59 1.96
C SER A 325 26.19 17.70 2.29
N ILE A 326 25.63 16.76 3.04
CA ILE A 326 24.24 16.80 3.52
C ILE A 326 24.19 17.22 4.99
N HIS A 327 23.23 18.07 5.36
CA HIS A 327 22.76 18.21 6.74
C HIS A 327 21.36 17.63 6.84
N MET A 328 21.17 16.61 7.67
CA MET A 328 19.86 16.06 8.01
C MET A 328 19.36 16.78 9.26
N GLU A 329 18.36 17.63 9.09
CA GLU A 329 17.77 18.42 10.16
C GLU A 329 16.87 17.54 11.03
N ASP A 330 15.86 16.91 10.42
CA ASP A 330 14.88 16.09 11.13
C ASP A 330 14.85 14.66 10.60
N LEU A 331 14.75 13.70 11.53
CA LEU A 331 14.44 12.31 11.24
C LEU A 331 13.34 11.84 12.20
N TYR A 332 12.13 11.65 11.67
CA TYR A 332 10.98 11.28 12.50
C TYR A 332 10.17 10.14 11.88
N ILE A 333 9.77 9.20 12.73
CA ILE A 333 8.85 8.11 12.41
C ILE A 333 7.70 8.17 13.43
N LYS A 334 6.46 8.21 12.94
CA LYS A 334 5.27 8.17 13.79
C LYS A 334 5.27 6.94 14.68
N ASN A 335 4.72 7.06 15.88
CA ASN A 335 4.86 6.05 16.92
C ASN A 335 4.35 4.67 16.48
N GLU A 336 3.21 4.61 15.78
CA GLU A 336 2.60 3.38 15.27
C GLU A 336 3.42 2.65 14.18
N PHE A 337 4.37 3.33 13.54
CA PHE A 337 5.24 2.76 12.51
C PHE A 337 6.69 2.53 12.97
N ARG A 338 6.98 2.75 14.26
CA ARG A 338 8.33 2.53 14.82
C ARG A 338 8.69 1.04 14.85
N ARG A 339 10.00 0.77 14.95
CA ARG A 339 10.60 -0.58 15.00
C ARG A 339 10.42 -1.44 13.73
N GLN A 340 9.91 -0.86 12.65
CA GLN A 340 9.80 -1.49 11.33
C GLN A 340 11.01 -1.21 10.41
N GLY A 341 12.07 -0.58 10.93
CA GLY A 341 13.29 -0.27 10.17
C GLY A 341 13.21 0.97 9.27
N LEU A 342 12.11 1.73 9.31
CA LEU A 342 11.89 2.91 8.45
C LEU A 342 12.96 4.00 8.59
N ALA A 343 13.40 4.30 9.81
CA ALA A 343 14.46 5.29 10.05
C ALA A 343 15.77 4.91 9.32
N ARG A 344 16.13 3.61 9.36
CA ARG A 344 17.30 3.09 8.64
C ARG A 344 17.13 3.22 7.13
N LEU A 345 15.92 2.97 6.61
CA LEU A 345 15.64 3.10 5.18
C LEU A 345 15.74 4.55 4.71
N LEU A 346 15.18 5.51 5.47
CA LEU A 346 15.29 6.93 5.16
C LEU A 346 16.74 7.41 5.14
N VAL A 347 17.52 7.09 6.19
CA VAL A 347 18.94 7.47 6.24
C VAL A 347 19.75 6.78 5.14
N LYS A 348 19.39 5.54 4.76
CA LYS A 348 20.01 4.84 3.63
C LYS A 348 19.75 5.56 2.30
N GLU A 349 18.56 6.12 2.08
CA GLU A 349 18.28 6.90 0.87
C GLU A 349 19.10 8.19 0.83
N LEU A 350 19.31 8.86 1.98
CA LEU A 350 20.23 10.00 2.07
C LEU A 350 21.68 9.58 1.78
N ALA A 351 22.15 8.45 2.34
CA ALA A 351 23.49 7.91 2.08
C ALA A 351 23.71 7.54 0.61
N LYS A 352 22.68 7.01 -0.04
CA LYS A 352 22.70 6.72 -1.48
C LYS A 352 22.81 8.00 -2.30
N GLU A 353 22.01 9.02 -1.97
CA GLU A 353 22.08 10.32 -2.64
C GLU A 353 23.45 10.98 -2.47
N ALA A 354 24.00 10.96 -1.25
CA ALA A 354 25.34 11.46 -0.97
C ALA A 354 26.41 10.72 -1.79
N SER A 355 26.34 9.38 -1.83
CA SER A 355 27.27 8.56 -2.62
C SER A 355 27.17 8.84 -4.12
N GLU A 356 25.96 8.97 -4.67
CA GLU A 356 25.74 9.25 -6.10
C GLU A 356 26.26 10.65 -6.48
N LYS A 357 26.12 11.62 -5.57
CA LYS A 357 26.59 13.00 -5.76
C LYS A 357 28.02 13.25 -5.30
N LYS A 358 28.75 12.22 -4.86
CA LYS A 358 30.11 12.31 -4.31
C LYS A 358 30.22 13.28 -3.13
N MET A 359 29.16 13.38 -2.32
CA MET A 359 29.16 14.14 -1.08
C MET A 359 29.80 13.27 0.02
N PRO A 360 30.86 13.74 0.71
CA PRO A 360 31.67 12.88 1.57
C PRO A 360 31.05 12.62 2.94
N ARG A 361 30.11 13.45 3.38
CA ARG A 361 29.49 13.32 4.71
C ARG A 361 28.03 13.74 4.77
N ILE A 362 27.37 13.21 5.80
CA ILE A 362 26.03 13.59 6.25
C ILE A 362 26.17 13.98 7.72
N ASN A 363 25.79 15.21 8.05
CA ASN A 363 25.83 15.74 9.41
C ASN A 363 24.41 15.90 9.96
N TRP A 364 24.24 15.81 11.27
CA TRP A 364 23.00 16.13 11.97
C TRP A 364 23.30 16.46 13.43
N THR A 365 22.31 16.98 14.13
CA THR A 365 22.36 17.16 15.58
C THR A 365 21.34 16.25 16.25
N VAL A 366 21.54 15.96 17.53
CA VAL A 366 20.62 15.12 18.32
C VAL A 366 20.60 15.64 19.75
N LEU A 367 19.41 15.67 20.36
CA LEU A 367 19.26 16.05 21.76
C LEU A 367 19.95 15.04 22.68
N ASP A 368 20.64 15.55 23.70
CA ASP A 368 21.46 14.80 24.64
C ASP A 368 20.69 13.66 25.32
N TRP A 369 19.43 13.91 25.71
CA TRP A 369 18.57 12.96 26.39
C TRP A 369 18.05 11.85 25.46
N ASN A 370 18.11 12.02 24.13
CA ASN A 370 17.54 11.08 23.17
C ASN A 370 18.48 9.88 22.93
N THR A 371 18.68 9.09 23.97
CA THR A 371 19.53 7.91 24.00
C THR A 371 19.12 6.87 22.94
N ASN A 372 17.83 6.77 22.61
CA ASN A 372 17.36 5.87 21.56
C ASN A 372 17.87 6.27 20.17
N ALA A 373 17.80 7.56 19.82
CA ALA A 373 18.34 8.08 18.57
C ALA A 373 19.87 7.93 18.53
N ARG A 374 20.58 8.31 19.60
CA ARG A 374 22.03 8.14 19.71
C ARG A 374 22.49 6.69 19.50
N ASN A 375 21.82 5.73 20.17
CA ASN A 375 22.09 4.31 19.98
C ASN A 375 21.85 3.84 18.53
N PHE A 376 20.80 4.35 17.88
CA PHE A 376 20.57 4.08 16.47
C PHE A 376 21.68 4.65 15.58
N TYR A 377 22.11 5.90 15.81
CA TYR A 377 23.17 6.55 15.05
C TYR A 377 24.51 5.81 15.17
N HIS A 378 24.90 5.38 16.37
CA HIS A 378 26.09 4.55 16.54
C HIS A 378 26.01 3.22 15.76
N LYS A 379 24.84 2.56 15.76
CA LYS A 379 24.64 1.30 15.02
C LYS A 379 24.76 1.45 13.50
N ILE A 380 24.55 2.66 12.95
CA ILE A 380 24.74 2.94 11.52
C ILE A 380 26.13 3.51 11.21
N GLY A 381 27.04 3.54 12.19
CA GLY A 381 28.43 3.97 12.01
C GLY A 381 28.67 5.47 12.18
N ALA A 382 27.70 6.22 12.71
CA ALA A 382 27.90 7.64 13.01
C ALA A 382 28.75 7.83 14.29
N VAL A 383 29.49 8.93 14.32
CA VAL A 383 30.34 9.32 15.46
C VAL A 383 29.81 10.62 16.08
N ASN A 384 29.93 10.75 17.41
CA ASN A 384 29.63 12.00 18.10
C ASN A 384 30.79 12.98 17.94
N LEU A 385 30.58 14.04 17.14
CA LEU A 385 31.63 15.03 16.86
C LEU A 385 32.00 15.90 18.07
N THR A 386 31.05 16.17 18.98
CA THR A 386 31.36 16.90 20.22
C THR A 386 32.32 16.10 21.10
N GLU A 387 32.10 14.79 21.23
CA GLU A 387 32.99 13.93 22.02
C GLU A 387 34.33 13.68 21.31
N LYS A 388 34.31 13.48 19.99
CA LYS A 388 35.51 13.11 19.21
C LYS A 388 36.44 14.28 18.93
N GLU A 389 35.87 15.45 18.63
CA GLU A 389 36.60 16.60 18.08
C GLU A 389 36.36 17.89 18.86
N GLY A 390 35.44 17.90 19.84
CA GLY A 390 35.19 19.07 20.69
C GLY A 390 34.32 20.15 20.05
N TRP A 391 33.60 19.86 18.96
CA TRP A 391 32.70 20.83 18.34
C TRP A 391 31.50 21.15 19.23
N LEU A 392 31.29 22.43 19.49
CA LEU A 392 30.16 22.95 20.27
C LEU A 392 29.15 23.67 19.36
N GLY A 393 27.86 23.49 19.62
CA GLY A 393 26.79 24.17 18.90
C GLY A 393 26.58 25.58 19.42
N TYR A 394 26.63 26.58 18.52
CA TYR A 394 26.30 27.97 18.81
C TYR A 394 25.18 28.43 17.88
N ARG A 395 24.30 29.32 18.37
CA ARG A 395 23.20 29.90 17.60
C ARG A 395 23.04 31.39 17.93
N LEU A 396 23.00 32.23 16.90
CA LEU A 396 22.58 33.61 17.00
C LEU A 396 21.11 33.70 16.56
N THR A 397 20.22 34.19 17.43
CA THR A 397 18.78 34.31 17.14
C THR A 397 18.46 35.63 16.43
N SER A 398 17.20 35.81 16.01
CA SER A 398 16.79 37.02 15.26
C SER A 398 17.17 38.33 15.97
N ASP A 399 17.00 38.41 17.28
CA ASP A 399 17.33 39.63 18.04
C ASP A 399 18.85 39.86 18.10
N GLY A 400 19.63 38.80 18.30
CA GLY A 400 21.09 38.87 18.26
C GLY A 400 21.62 39.24 16.87
N ILE A 401 21.01 38.71 15.80
CA ILE A 401 21.34 39.07 14.42
C ILE A 401 21.07 40.55 14.19
N LYS A 402 19.90 41.05 14.60
CA LYS A 402 19.54 42.47 14.44
C LYS A 402 20.50 43.37 15.21
N ALA A 403 20.79 43.05 16.47
CA ALA A 403 21.69 43.82 17.30
C ALA A 403 23.09 43.92 16.66
N LEU A 404 23.67 42.78 16.26
CA LEU A 404 24.98 42.72 15.63
C LEU A 404 25.02 43.45 14.28
N ALA A 405 23.96 43.34 13.47
CA ALA A 405 23.87 44.01 12.18
C ALA A 405 23.80 45.55 12.29
N THR A 406 23.37 46.06 13.44
CA THR A 406 23.27 47.50 13.73
C THR A 406 24.40 48.04 14.60
N GLU A 407 25.37 47.19 14.97
CA GLU A 407 26.55 47.59 15.73
C GLU A 407 27.46 48.46 14.84
N SER A 408 27.90 49.60 15.38
CA SER A 408 28.59 50.68 14.65
C SER A 408 30.08 50.42 14.48
#